data_AF-A0A7D7ADM5-F1
#
_entry.id   AF-A0A7D7ADM5-F1
#
_cell.length_a   1.000
_cell.length_b   1.000
_cell.length_c   1.000
_cell.angle_alpha   90.00
_cell.angle_beta   90.00
_cell.angle_gamma   90.00
#
_symmetry.space_group_name_H-M   'P 1'
#
loop_
_entity.id
_entity.type
_entity.pdbx_description
1 polymer ?
#
loop_
_entity_poly.entity_id
_entity_poly.type
_entity_poly.pdbx_seq_one_letter_code
_entity_poly.pdbx_strand_id
1 'polypeptide(L)'
;MDKKYIYRKHLREPSKYLGALFLFFLIVYIIFSLAIFFSNRVTVEEIIILLIGGIAVILIVGLEYIILYFTVFKRFKIINVSLTEEGIVYKNLKKDIRIKYSDIIKLKFPSIKYTGGWIKIVYNGGSIRLTVVLENIGDFLKSLKEKLDEEDMGHVYNEKAMYNFYKTAEFSDQSWARLYEYSKKIAIFILCNIFIAFIAIIIKSNLEYTIILFAISIMCPLITFIIAEIIIGRVIAKKAKREEFFVPHRDKLYELKVYKLAFGIYSIIYLIILALMGLR
;
A
#
# COMPACT_ATOMS: atom_id res chain seq x y z
N MET A 1 -23.05 -20.55 -1.67
CA MET A 1 -23.18 -19.11 -1.37
C MET A 1 -22.24 -18.37 -2.31
N ASP A 2 -22.76 -17.56 -3.23
CA ASP A 2 -21.94 -16.84 -4.20
C ASP A 2 -20.95 -15.90 -3.48
N LYS A 3 -19.65 -16.19 -3.56
CA LYS A 3 -18.63 -15.33 -2.96
C LYS A 3 -18.32 -14.17 -3.90
N LYS A 4 -18.56 -12.96 -3.42
CA LYS A 4 -18.32 -11.70 -4.15
C LYS A 4 -16.98 -11.08 -3.73
N TYR A 5 -16.13 -10.85 -4.70
CA TYR A 5 -14.82 -10.23 -4.57
C TYR A 5 -14.84 -8.83 -5.16
N ILE A 6 -14.32 -7.86 -4.42
CA ILE A 6 -14.36 -6.43 -4.75
C ILE A 6 -12.99 -5.80 -4.55
N TYR A 7 -12.73 -4.67 -5.19
CA TYR A 7 -11.45 -3.98 -5.04
C TYR A 7 -11.25 -3.41 -3.62
N ARG A 8 -10.00 -3.26 -3.19
CA ARG A 8 -9.67 -2.75 -1.86
C ARG A 8 -10.30 -1.39 -1.53
N LYS A 9 -10.63 -1.18 -0.24
CA LYS A 9 -11.23 0.05 0.29
C LYS A 9 -10.56 1.35 -0.19
N HIS A 10 -9.23 1.41 -0.25
CA HIS A 10 -8.51 2.62 -0.70
C HIS A 10 -8.70 2.94 -2.19
N LEU A 11 -9.00 1.94 -3.03
CA LEU A 11 -9.36 2.17 -4.43
C LEU A 11 -10.84 2.53 -4.59
N ARG A 12 -11.71 1.99 -3.72
CA ARG A 12 -13.15 2.26 -3.73
C ARG A 12 -13.50 3.61 -3.10
N GLU A 13 -12.80 4.02 -2.06
CA GLU A 13 -13.03 5.26 -1.31
C GLU A 13 -11.78 6.15 -1.31
N PRO A 14 -11.23 6.50 -2.48
CA PRO A 14 -9.94 7.19 -2.58
C PRO A 14 -9.96 8.55 -1.86
N SER A 15 -11.10 9.22 -1.81
CA SER A 15 -11.25 10.54 -1.16
C SER A 15 -10.93 10.52 0.32
N LYS A 16 -11.26 9.44 1.05
CA LYS A 16 -10.96 9.34 2.48
C LYS A 16 -9.45 9.22 2.72
N TYR A 17 -8.79 8.36 1.95
CA TYR A 17 -7.35 8.08 2.14
C TYR A 17 -6.49 9.23 1.60
N LEU A 18 -6.85 9.79 0.44
CA LEU A 18 -6.12 10.91 -0.14
C LEU A 18 -6.39 12.22 0.58
N GLY A 19 -7.61 12.46 1.07
CA GLY A 19 -7.90 13.59 1.95
C GLY A 19 -7.08 13.53 3.24
N ALA A 20 -6.94 12.34 3.85
CA ALA A 20 -6.08 12.15 5.02
C ALA A 20 -4.59 12.38 4.70
N LEU A 21 -4.12 11.87 3.56
CA LEU A 21 -2.75 12.08 3.09
C LEU A 21 -2.45 13.57 2.83
N PHE A 22 -3.40 14.26 2.20
CA PHE A 22 -3.31 15.69 1.92
C PHE A 22 -3.26 16.51 3.20
N LEU A 23 -4.16 16.22 4.16
CA LEU A 23 -4.14 16.87 5.47
C LEU A 23 -2.81 16.61 6.21
N PHE A 24 -2.29 15.38 6.15
CA PHE A 24 -1.00 15.04 6.73
C PHE A 24 0.14 15.89 6.12
N PHE A 25 0.24 15.96 4.78
CA PHE A 25 1.27 16.77 4.13
C PHE A 25 1.10 18.26 4.39
N LEU A 26 -0.13 18.76 4.46
CA LEU A 26 -0.41 20.15 4.83
C LEU A 26 0.14 20.46 6.23
N ILE A 27 -0.11 19.58 7.21
CA ILE A 27 0.43 19.74 8.58
C ILE A 27 1.96 19.74 8.55
N VAL A 28 2.58 18.77 7.86
CA VAL A 28 4.05 18.69 7.72
C VAL A 28 4.61 19.97 7.10
N TYR A 29 3.96 20.48 6.06
CA TYR A 29 4.35 21.70 5.35
C TYR A 29 4.27 22.95 6.22
N ILE A 30 3.19 23.09 7.01
CA ILE A 30 3.03 24.20 7.96
C ILE A 30 4.13 24.15 9.02
N ILE A 31 4.37 22.98 9.64
CA ILE A 31 5.40 22.82 10.67
C ILE A 31 6.79 23.13 10.10
N PHE A 32 7.07 22.67 8.87
CA PHE A 32 8.34 22.96 8.20
C PHE A 32 8.51 24.46 7.90
N SER A 33 7.48 25.12 7.36
CA SER A 33 7.51 26.57 7.11
C SER A 33 7.73 27.37 8.40
N LEU A 34 7.08 26.99 9.49
CA LEU A 34 7.30 27.58 10.81
C LEU A 34 8.73 27.34 11.31
N ALA A 35 9.27 26.13 11.13
CA ALA A 35 10.65 25.81 11.51
C ALA A 35 11.67 26.71 10.80
N ILE A 36 11.44 26.98 9.51
CA ILE A 36 12.25 27.91 8.72
C ILE A 36 12.10 29.34 9.27
N PHE A 37 10.88 29.81 9.53
CA PHE A 37 10.63 31.14 10.12
C PHE A 37 11.42 31.34 11.42
N PHE A 38 11.35 30.38 12.35
CA PHE A 38 12.05 30.47 13.64
C PHE A 38 13.58 30.30 13.54
N SER A 39 14.10 29.87 12.40
CA SER A 39 15.56 29.76 12.21
C SER A 39 16.26 31.13 12.06
N ASN A 40 15.50 32.24 11.93
CA ASN A 40 15.99 33.61 11.76
C ASN A 40 16.94 33.82 10.56
N ARG A 41 16.96 32.89 9.60
CA ARG A 41 17.81 32.97 8.39
C ARG A 41 17.09 33.39 7.13
N VAL A 42 15.78 33.66 7.24
CA VAL A 42 14.90 33.87 6.10
C VAL A 42 14.04 35.09 6.38
N THR A 43 13.90 35.94 5.37
CA THR A 43 13.07 37.14 5.39
C THR A 43 11.58 36.79 5.32
N VAL A 44 10.73 37.73 5.75
CA VAL A 44 9.26 37.56 5.68
C VAL A 44 8.80 37.36 4.22
N GLU A 45 9.43 38.06 3.27
CA GLU A 45 9.12 37.94 1.85
C GLU A 45 9.39 36.53 1.30
N GLU A 46 10.54 35.94 1.63
CA GLU A 46 10.88 34.57 1.25
C GLU A 46 9.89 33.55 1.84
N ILE A 47 9.37 33.80 3.04
CA ILE A 47 8.39 32.94 3.70
C ILE A 47 7.01 33.07 3.04
N ILE A 48 6.62 34.27 2.63
CA ILE A 48 5.40 34.49 1.84
C ILE A 48 5.51 33.75 0.50
N ILE A 49 6.65 33.85 -0.19
CA ILE A 49 6.91 33.13 -1.45
C ILE A 49 6.81 31.62 -1.23
N LEU A 50 7.43 31.11 -0.16
CA LEU A 50 7.34 29.70 0.21
C LEU A 50 5.86 29.30 0.37
N LEU A 51 5.11 29.99 1.23
CA LEU A 51 3.69 29.72 1.48
C LEU A 51 2.83 29.72 0.22
N ILE A 52 2.99 30.73 -0.65
CA ILE A 52 2.29 30.81 -1.94
C ILE A 52 2.65 29.61 -2.83
N GLY A 53 3.95 29.29 -2.93
CA GLY A 53 4.43 28.14 -3.69
C GLY A 53 3.84 26.82 -3.19
N GLY A 54 3.80 26.62 -1.88
CA GLY A 54 3.20 25.43 -1.27
C GLY A 54 1.70 25.31 -1.56
N ILE A 55 0.95 26.42 -1.46
CA ILE A 55 -0.47 26.46 -1.82
C ILE A 55 -0.67 26.10 -3.30
N ALA A 56 0.17 26.65 -4.20
CA ALA A 56 0.09 26.34 -5.62
C ALA A 56 0.34 24.84 -5.90
N VAL A 57 1.37 24.24 -5.28
CA VAL A 57 1.63 22.79 -5.39
C VAL A 57 0.45 21.97 -4.88
N ILE A 58 -0.11 22.35 -3.73
CA ILE A 58 -1.30 21.74 -3.15
C ILE A 58 -2.48 21.76 -4.13
N LEU A 59 -2.74 22.90 -4.79
CA LEU A 59 -3.82 23.04 -5.76
C LEU A 59 -3.60 22.15 -6.99
N ILE A 60 -2.37 22.09 -7.50
CA ILE A 60 -2.00 21.24 -8.64
C ILE A 60 -2.23 19.77 -8.30
N VAL A 61 -1.72 19.30 -7.15
CA VAL A 61 -1.91 17.92 -6.70
C VAL A 61 -3.39 17.61 -6.47
N GLY A 62 -4.16 18.56 -5.93
CA GLY A 62 -5.61 18.43 -5.78
C GLY A 62 -6.35 18.28 -7.12
N LEU A 63 -5.93 19.03 -8.15
CA LEU A 63 -6.51 18.95 -9.49
C LEU A 63 -6.16 17.64 -10.19
N GLU A 64 -4.90 17.19 -10.11
CA GLU A 64 -4.47 15.87 -10.59
C GLU A 64 -5.30 14.76 -9.93
N TYR A 65 -5.56 14.88 -8.62
CA TYR A 65 -6.39 13.93 -7.91
C TYR A 65 -7.82 13.87 -8.47
N ILE A 66 -8.45 15.02 -8.71
CA ILE A 66 -9.80 15.08 -9.31
C ILE A 66 -9.80 14.34 -10.66
N ILE A 67 -8.78 14.58 -11.50
CA ILE A 67 -8.63 13.91 -12.79
C ILE A 67 -8.49 12.39 -12.60
N LEU A 68 -7.61 11.93 -11.71
CA LEU A 68 -7.41 10.50 -11.41
C LEU A 68 -8.68 9.85 -10.85
N TYR A 69 -9.45 10.57 -10.04
CA TYR A 69 -10.71 10.09 -9.49
C TYR A 69 -11.72 9.76 -10.60
N PHE A 70 -11.94 10.70 -11.52
CA PHE A 70 -12.91 10.53 -12.60
C PHE A 70 -12.45 9.56 -13.69
N THR A 71 -11.14 9.53 -13.99
CA THR A 71 -10.60 8.68 -15.05
C THR A 71 -10.41 7.23 -14.61
N VAL A 72 -9.92 7.00 -13.38
CA VAL A 72 -9.48 5.69 -12.89
C VAL A 72 -10.35 5.20 -11.73
N PHE A 73 -10.38 5.92 -10.60
CA PHE A 73 -10.91 5.35 -9.34
C PHE A 73 -12.42 5.08 -9.35
N LYS A 74 -13.21 5.90 -10.07
CA LYS A 74 -14.66 5.70 -10.20
C LYS A 74 -15.02 4.27 -10.66
N ARG A 75 -14.14 3.62 -11.44
CA ARG A 75 -14.35 2.28 -11.98
C ARG A 75 -14.30 1.20 -10.91
N PHE A 76 -13.41 1.33 -9.92
CA PHE A 76 -13.20 0.32 -8.88
C PHE A 76 -14.36 0.19 -7.90
N LYS A 77 -15.23 1.21 -7.79
CA LYS A 77 -16.47 1.13 -7.01
C LYS A 77 -17.49 0.13 -7.57
N ILE A 78 -17.46 -0.07 -8.90
CA ILE A 78 -18.48 -0.82 -9.62
C ILE A 78 -17.99 -2.24 -9.92
N ILE A 79 -16.69 -2.39 -10.20
CA ILE A 79 -16.15 -3.70 -10.58
C ILE A 79 -16.26 -4.68 -9.41
N ASN A 80 -16.90 -5.81 -9.69
CA ASN A 80 -16.98 -6.94 -8.78
C ASN A 80 -16.88 -8.24 -9.57
N VAL A 81 -16.32 -9.25 -8.91
CA VAL A 81 -16.12 -10.59 -9.47
C VAL A 81 -16.81 -11.57 -8.53
N SER A 82 -17.60 -12.48 -9.07
CA SER A 82 -18.22 -13.54 -8.27
C SER A 82 -17.93 -14.88 -8.89
N LEU A 83 -17.63 -15.88 -8.04
CA LEU A 83 -17.61 -17.28 -8.43
C LEU A 83 -18.98 -17.87 -8.11
N THR A 84 -19.65 -18.39 -9.15
CA THR A 84 -20.92 -19.12 -9.06
C THR A 84 -20.69 -20.58 -9.44
N GLU A 85 -21.72 -21.42 -9.29
CA GLU A 85 -21.64 -22.83 -9.71
C GLU A 85 -21.40 -22.97 -11.23
N GLU A 86 -21.99 -22.10 -12.04
CA GLU A 86 -21.89 -22.17 -13.51
C GLU A 86 -20.62 -21.52 -14.08
N GLY A 87 -19.91 -20.69 -13.31
CA GLY A 87 -18.74 -19.97 -13.81
C GLY A 87 -18.39 -18.69 -13.06
N ILE A 88 -17.70 -17.79 -13.76
CA ILE A 88 -17.23 -16.49 -13.24
C ILE A 88 -18.14 -15.38 -13.75
N VAL A 89 -18.68 -14.59 -12.84
CA VAL A 89 -19.43 -13.36 -13.16
C VAL A 89 -18.53 -12.15 -12.91
N TYR A 90 -18.12 -11.48 -13.98
CA TYR A 90 -17.34 -10.25 -13.94
C TYR A 90 -18.22 -9.07 -14.33
N LYS A 91 -18.56 -8.23 -13.34
CA LYS A 91 -19.31 -7.00 -13.57
C LYS A 91 -18.36 -5.83 -13.70
N ASN A 92 -18.49 -5.04 -14.76
CA ASN A 92 -17.76 -3.79 -14.94
C ASN A 92 -18.72 -2.64 -15.30
N LEU A 93 -18.18 -1.42 -15.40
CA LEU A 93 -18.96 -0.21 -15.74
C LEU A 93 -19.79 -0.31 -17.03
N LYS A 94 -19.36 -1.10 -18.00
CA LYS A 94 -19.94 -1.19 -19.34
C LYS A 94 -20.71 -2.49 -19.59
N LYS A 95 -20.33 -3.60 -18.94
CA LYS A 95 -20.82 -4.95 -19.25
C LYS A 95 -20.79 -5.86 -18.02
N ASP A 96 -21.78 -6.74 -17.96
CA ASP A 96 -21.78 -7.96 -17.14
C ASP A 96 -21.31 -9.12 -18.01
N ILE A 97 -20.12 -9.65 -17.72
CA ILE A 97 -19.52 -10.77 -18.46
C ILE A 97 -19.70 -12.03 -17.62
N ARG A 98 -20.33 -13.06 -18.18
CA ARG A 98 -20.43 -14.40 -17.58
C ARG A 98 -19.52 -15.34 -18.35
N ILE A 99 -18.61 -16.01 -17.67
CA ILE A 99 -17.62 -16.90 -18.24
C ILE A 99 -17.88 -18.28 -17.66
N LYS A 100 -18.35 -19.24 -18.46
CA LYS A 100 -18.49 -20.62 -17.99
C LYS A 100 -17.10 -21.23 -17.77
N TYR A 101 -16.98 -22.19 -16.85
CA TYR A 101 -15.69 -22.85 -16.63
C TYR A 101 -15.17 -23.49 -17.90
N SER A 102 -16.02 -24.21 -18.63
CA SER A 102 -15.70 -24.85 -19.92
C SER A 102 -15.24 -23.89 -21.03
N ASP A 103 -15.58 -22.60 -20.93
CA ASP A 103 -15.13 -21.58 -21.89
C ASP A 103 -13.72 -21.07 -21.59
N ILE A 104 -13.11 -21.43 -20.46
CA ILE A 104 -11.77 -20.98 -20.07
C ILE A 104 -10.73 -21.75 -20.87
N ILE A 105 -10.02 -21.03 -21.74
CA ILE A 105 -8.97 -21.58 -22.60
C ILE A 105 -7.67 -21.71 -21.81
N LYS A 106 -7.31 -20.67 -21.04
CA LYS A 106 -6.05 -20.63 -20.29
C LYS A 106 -6.04 -19.58 -19.19
N LEU A 107 -5.45 -19.92 -18.05
CA LEU A 107 -5.05 -18.98 -17.00
C LEU A 107 -3.58 -18.57 -17.21
N LYS A 108 -3.35 -17.26 -17.33
CA LYS A 108 -2.00 -16.69 -17.37
C LYS A 108 -1.76 -15.90 -16.09
N PHE A 109 -0.57 -16.00 -15.53
CA PHE A 109 -0.15 -15.27 -14.34
C PHE A 109 1.05 -14.37 -14.62
N PRO A 110 0.89 -13.28 -15.39
CA PRO A 110 2.00 -12.35 -15.57
C PRO A 110 2.33 -11.70 -14.23
N SER A 111 3.55 -11.98 -13.75
CA SER A 111 4.15 -11.25 -12.64
C SER A 111 4.91 -10.06 -13.20
N ILE A 112 4.70 -8.86 -12.65
CA ILE A 112 5.71 -7.82 -12.78
C ILE A 112 6.67 -7.96 -11.60
N LYS A 113 7.96 -8.02 -11.91
CA LYS A 113 9.02 -8.01 -10.90
C LYS A 113 8.83 -6.77 -10.02
N TYR A 114 8.67 -6.97 -8.71
CA TYR A 114 8.58 -5.91 -7.68
C TYR A 114 7.27 -5.10 -7.56
N THR A 115 6.31 -5.16 -8.48
CA THR A 115 5.06 -4.37 -8.41
C THR A 115 3.78 -5.19 -8.26
N GLY A 116 3.93 -6.51 -8.05
CA GLY A 116 2.82 -7.45 -7.93
C GLY A 116 2.46 -8.10 -9.27
N GLY A 117 1.38 -8.87 -9.27
CA GLY A 117 0.94 -9.64 -10.43
C GLY A 117 -0.53 -9.45 -10.75
N TRP A 118 -0.94 -10.04 -11.87
CA TRP A 118 -2.35 -10.26 -12.17
C TRP A 118 -2.57 -11.67 -12.70
N ILE A 119 -3.80 -12.14 -12.54
CA ILE A 119 -4.32 -13.27 -13.31
C ILE A 119 -5.01 -12.70 -14.54
N LYS A 120 -4.68 -13.25 -15.71
CA LYS A 120 -5.40 -13.05 -16.96
C LYS A 120 -6.14 -14.34 -17.29
N ILE A 121 -7.47 -14.29 -17.19
CA ILE A 121 -8.37 -15.39 -17.53
C ILE A 121 -8.74 -15.22 -19.01
N VAL A 122 -8.28 -16.13 -19.86
CA VAL A 122 -8.56 -16.13 -21.30
C VAL A 122 -9.68 -17.12 -21.55
N TYR A 123 -10.75 -16.67 -22.21
CA TYR A 123 -11.95 -17.46 -22.46
C TYR A 123 -12.47 -17.24 -23.90
N ASN A 124 -13.37 -18.11 -24.35
CA ASN A 124 -14.05 -17.97 -25.63
C ASN A 124 -14.85 -16.65 -25.67
N GLY A 125 -14.34 -15.63 -26.37
CA GLY A 125 -14.94 -14.29 -26.44
C GLY A 125 -14.14 -13.18 -25.74
N GLY A 126 -12.97 -13.46 -25.14
CA GLY A 126 -12.05 -12.42 -24.72
C GLY A 126 -11.12 -12.78 -23.56
N SER A 127 -10.80 -11.77 -22.74
CA SER A 127 -10.03 -11.99 -21.51
C SER A 127 -10.34 -10.95 -20.46
N ILE A 128 -10.36 -11.38 -19.20
CA ILE A 128 -10.41 -10.48 -18.04
C ILE A 128 -9.08 -10.50 -17.29
N ARG A 129 -8.76 -9.38 -16.62
CA ARG A 129 -7.56 -9.21 -15.80
C ARG A 129 -7.96 -8.88 -14.37
N LEU A 130 -7.50 -9.67 -13.41
CA LEU A 130 -7.70 -9.42 -11.98
C LEU A 130 -6.34 -9.25 -11.30
N THR A 131 -6.15 -8.15 -10.56
CA THR A 131 -4.89 -7.82 -9.88
C THR A 131 -4.94 -8.21 -8.41
N VAL A 132 -3.77 -8.26 -7.75
CA VAL A 132 -3.64 -8.51 -6.29
C VAL A 132 -4.31 -7.46 -5.39
N VAL A 133 -4.94 -6.43 -5.99
CA VAL A 133 -5.67 -5.36 -5.29
C VAL A 133 -7.17 -5.65 -5.20
N LEU A 134 -7.63 -6.78 -5.74
CA LEU A 134 -8.92 -7.36 -5.42
C LEU A 134 -8.83 -7.99 -4.01
N GLU A 135 -9.77 -7.66 -3.12
CA GLU A 135 -9.81 -8.19 -1.74
C GLU A 135 -10.02 -9.71 -1.79
N ASN A 136 -9.23 -10.45 -1.00
CA ASN A 136 -9.30 -11.91 -0.87
C ASN A 136 -9.17 -12.64 -2.22
N ILE A 137 -8.30 -12.14 -3.10
CA ILE A 137 -8.03 -12.81 -4.39
C ILE A 137 -7.33 -14.16 -4.20
N GLY A 138 -6.69 -14.39 -3.05
CA GLY A 138 -6.19 -15.71 -2.66
C GLY A 138 -7.31 -16.73 -2.52
N ASP A 139 -8.38 -16.39 -1.79
CA ASP A 139 -9.58 -17.21 -1.69
C ASP A 139 -10.25 -17.44 -3.05
N PHE A 140 -10.33 -16.40 -3.89
CA PHE A 140 -10.84 -16.53 -5.26
C PHE A 140 -10.04 -17.57 -6.05
N LEU A 141 -8.71 -17.54 -5.98
CA LEU A 141 -7.86 -18.50 -6.69
C LEU A 141 -8.05 -19.92 -6.16
N LYS A 142 -8.18 -20.09 -4.85
CA LYS A 142 -8.38 -21.40 -4.24
C LYS A 142 -9.70 -22.00 -4.71
N SER A 143 -10.80 -21.25 -4.61
CA SER A 143 -12.11 -21.70 -5.08
C SER A 143 -12.16 -21.89 -6.61
N LEU A 144 -11.46 -21.07 -7.39
CA LEU A 144 -11.34 -21.27 -8.84
C LEU A 144 -10.57 -22.56 -9.16
N LYS A 145 -9.49 -22.87 -8.42
CA LYS A 145 -8.74 -24.11 -8.58
C LYS A 145 -9.63 -25.31 -8.30
N GLU A 146 -10.31 -25.31 -7.16
CA GLU A 146 -11.22 -26.38 -6.74
C GLU A 146 -12.29 -26.64 -7.82
N LYS A 147 -12.93 -25.59 -8.34
CA LYS A 147 -13.93 -25.72 -9.40
C LYS A 147 -13.38 -26.21 -10.74
N LEU A 148 -12.18 -25.77 -11.12
CA LEU A 148 -11.54 -26.26 -12.35
C LEU A 148 -11.11 -27.73 -12.22
N ASP A 149 -10.67 -28.15 -11.03
CA ASP A 149 -10.30 -29.54 -10.79
C ASP A 149 -11.54 -30.46 -10.74
N GLU A 150 -12.66 -29.98 -10.17
CA GLU A 150 -13.96 -30.68 -10.19
C GLU A 150 -14.47 -30.93 -11.62
N GLU A 151 -14.21 -30.01 -12.56
CA GLU A 151 -14.62 -30.08 -13.96
C GLU A 151 -13.55 -30.73 -14.88
N ASP A 152 -12.52 -31.37 -14.32
CA ASP A 152 -11.38 -31.97 -15.04
C ASP A 152 -10.62 -30.98 -15.96
N MET A 153 -10.66 -29.69 -15.61
CA MET A 153 -10.03 -28.59 -16.34
C MET A 153 -8.63 -28.26 -15.82
N GLY A 154 -7.95 -29.18 -15.14
CA GLY A 154 -6.60 -28.98 -14.60
C GLY A 154 -5.56 -28.52 -15.64
N HIS A 155 -5.78 -28.85 -16.91
CA HIS A 155 -4.90 -28.50 -18.03
C HIS A 155 -4.91 -26.99 -18.39
N VAL A 156 -5.90 -26.21 -17.96
CA VAL A 156 -6.02 -24.79 -18.35
C VAL A 156 -5.09 -23.86 -17.56
N TYR A 157 -4.46 -24.36 -16.49
CA TYR A 157 -3.60 -23.56 -15.64
C TYR A 157 -2.24 -24.23 -15.38
N ASN A 158 -1.24 -23.40 -15.08
CA ASN A 158 0.05 -23.90 -14.61
C ASN A 158 0.09 -23.83 -13.08
N GLU A 159 0.15 -24.99 -12.43
CA GLU A 159 0.07 -25.09 -10.98
C GLU A 159 1.16 -24.27 -10.26
N LYS A 160 2.41 -24.31 -10.75
CA LYS A 160 3.53 -23.53 -10.19
C LYS A 160 3.25 -22.02 -10.25
N ALA A 161 2.79 -21.53 -11.41
CA ALA A 161 2.50 -20.12 -11.63
C ALA A 161 1.29 -19.67 -10.79
N MET A 162 0.26 -20.51 -10.71
CA MET A 162 -0.93 -20.27 -9.90
C MET A 162 -0.58 -20.18 -8.42
N TYR A 163 0.22 -21.11 -7.89
CA TYR A 163 0.67 -21.08 -6.50
C TYR A 163 1.53 -19.83 -6.21
N ASN A 164 2.44 -19.44 -7.10
CA ASN A 164 3.24 -18.22 -6.91
C ASN A 164 2.38 -16.96 -6.86
N PHE A 165 1.33 -16.89 -7.68
CA PHE A 165 0.37 -15.80 -7.65
C PHE A 165 -0.48 -15.84 -6.37
N TYR A 166 -0.96 -17.01 -5.96
CA TYR A 166 -1.68 -17.22 -4.69
C TYR A 166 -0.84 -16.76 -3.48
N LYS A 167 0.43 -17.18 -3.40
CA LYS A 167 1.37 -16.74 -2.37
C LYS A 167 1.52 -15.22 -2.31
N THR A 168 1.57 -14.57 -3.47
CA THR A 168 1.67 -13.10 -3.57
C THR A 168 0.36 -12.43 -3.17
N ALA A 169 -0.78 -12.99 -3.56
CA ALA A 169 -2.12 -12.51 -3.21
C ALA A 169 -2.34 -12.53 -1.70
N GLU A 170 -2.08 -13.68 -1.06
CA GLU A 170 -2.18 -13.85 0.39
C GLU A 170 -1.26 -12.88 1.14
N PHE A 171 0.01 -12.79 0.74
CA PHE A 171 0.92 -11.84 1.35
C PHE A 171 0.45 -10.38 1.19
N SER A 172 -0.08 -10.02 0.01
CA SER A 172 -0.65 -8.70 -0.26
C SER A 172 -1.85 -8.42 0.65
N ASP A 173 -2.79 -9.37 0.79
CA ASP A 173 -3.95 -9.24 1.68
C ASP A 173 -3.51 -8.99 3.13
N GLN A 174 -2.52 -9.76 3.61
CA GLN A 174 -1.98 -9.59 4.96
C GLN A 174 -1.23 -8.26 5.12
N SER A 175 -0.46 -7.83 4.13
CA SER A 175 0.30 -6.57 4.13
C SER A 175 -0.64 -5.36 4.15
N TRP A 176 -1.69 -5.36 3.32
CA TRP A 176 -2.71 -4.31 3.35
C TRP A 176 -3.44 -4.26 4.69
N ALA A 177 -3.76 -5.40 5.28
CA ALA A 177 -4.38 -5.45 6.60
C ALA A 177 -3.48 -4.83 7.68
N ARG A 178 -2.17 -5.11 7.66
CA ARG A 178 -1.19 -4.45 8.53
C ARG A 178 -1.10 -2.96 8.27
N LEU A 179 -1.05 -2.53 7.01
CA LEU A 179 -0.99 -1.11 6.67
C LEU A 179 -2.22 -0.36 7.20
N TYR A 180 -3.43 -0.92 7.08
CA TYR A 180 -4.63 -0.28 7.66
C TYR A 180 -4.57 -0.21 9.18
N GLU A 181 -4.01 -1.22 9.84
CA GLU A 181 -3.87 -1.27 11.29
C GLU A 181 -2.81 -0.28 11.82
N TYR A 182 -1.70 -0.12 11.11
CA TYR A 182 -0.53 0.66 11.58
C TYR A 182 -0.40 2.05 10.95
N SER A 183 -1.07 2.36 9.84
CA SER A 183 -0.98 3.64 9.12
C SER A 183 -1.16 4.87 10.04
N LYS A 184 -2.18 4.87 10.89
CA LYS A 184 -2.41 5.97 11.86
C LYS A 184 -1.27 6.09 12.87
N LYS A 185 -0.76 4.97 13.39
CA LYS A 185 0.35 4.94 14.35
C LYS A 185 1.64 5.46 13.72
N ILE A 186 1.91 5.09 12.47
CA ILE A 186 3.07 5.56 11.70
C ILE A 186 2.95 7.06 11.43
N ALA A 187 1.77 7.55 11.03
CA ALA A 187 1.54 8.98 10.82
C ALA A 187 1.76 9.79 12.09
N ILE A 188 1.21 9.35 13.23
CA ILE A 188 1.44 9.99 14.54
C ILE A 188 2.94 9.96 14.90
N PHE A 189 3.60 8.82 14.70
CA PHE A 189 5.01 8.67 15.00
C PHE A 189 5.89 9.61 14.15
N ILE A 190 5.59 9.77 12.85
CA ILE A 190 6.25 10.76 11.99
C ILE A 190 6.02 12.17 12.51
N LEU A 191 4.78 12.52 12.89
CA LEU A 191 4.47 13.85 13.45
C LEU A 191 5.24 14.10 14.75
N CYS A 192 5.39 13.10 15.62
CA CYS A 192 6.21 13.21 16.83
C CYS A 192 7.68 13.48 16.49
N ASN A 193 8.26 12.76 15.52
CA ASN A 193 9.65 13.01 15.11
C ASN A 193 9.82 14.41 14.49
N ILE A 194 8.87 14.84 13.65
CA ILE A 194 8.86 16.20 13.09
C ILE A 194 8.78 17.25 14.21
N PHE A 195 7.97 17.01 15.24
CA PHE A 195 7.86 17.93 16.36
C PHE A 195 9.15 17.99 17.20
N ILE A 196 9.83 16.86 17.41
CA ILE A 196 11.16 16.83 18.03
C ILE A 196 12.17 17.60 17.17
N ALA A 197 12.12 17.41 15.84
CA ALA A 197 12.96 18.15 14.91
C ALA A 197 12.71 19.67 15.00
N PHE A 198 11.45 20.08 15.06
CA PHE A 198 11.04 21.47 15.25
C PHE A 198 11.63 22.08 16.54
N ILE A 199 11.54 21.37 17.67
CA ILE A 199 12.14 21.82 18.94
C ILE A 199 13.66 21.96 18.83
N ALA A 200 14.33 20.98 18.22
CA ALA A 200 15.79 21.00 18.05
C ALA A 200 16.26 22.23 17.25
N ILE A 201 15.43 22.71 16.32
CA ILE A 201 15.74 23.88 15.48
C ILE A 201 15.65 25.18 16.26
N ILE A 202 14.63 25.33 17.12
CA ILE A 202 14.51 26.50 18.00
C ILE A 202 15.77 26.68 18.86
N ILE A 203 16.42 25.58 19.23
CA ILE A 203 17.61 25.59 20.09
C ILE A 203 18.89 25.93 19.30
N LYS A 204 19.05 25.45 18.06
CA LYS A 204 20.31 25.51 17.29
C LYS A 204 20.33 26.52 16.13
N SER A 205 19.16 26.95 15.63
CA SER A 205 18.99 27.92 14.53
C SER A 205 19.91 27.68 13.30
N ASN A 206 20.05 26.41 12.88
CA ASN A 206 20.81 26.03 11.69
C ASN A 206 19.87 25.43 10.63
N LEU A 207 19.76 26.11 9.47
CA LEU A 207 18.84 25.75 8.38
C LEU A 207 19.21 24.43 7.66
N GLU A 208 20.49 24.15 7.43
CA GLU A 208 20.91 22.90 6.79
C GLU A 208 20.57 21.70 7.69
N TYR A 209 20.81 21.88 8.99
CA TYR A 209 20.42 20.91 10.02
C TYR A 209 18.91 20.68 10.03
N THR A 210 18.10 21.75 9.96
CA THR A 210 16.64 21.68 9.87
C THR A 210 16.17 20.77 8.74
N ILE A 211 16.69 20.97 7.53
CA ILE A 211 16.24 20.25 6.34
C ILE A 211 16.55 18.76 6.46
N ILE A 212 17.78 18.41 6.86
CA ILE A 212 18.20 17.02 7.01
C ILE A 212 17.36 16.32 8.09
N LEU A 213 17.15 16.98 9.23
CA LEU A 213 16.44 16.38 10.35
C LEU A 213 14.95 16.16 10.03
N PHE A 214 14.31 17.09 9.33
CA PHE A 214 12.94 16.90 8.82
C PHE A 214 12.85 15.75 7.82
N ALA A 215 13.80 15.66 6.88
CA ALA A 215 13.83 14.57 5.91
C ALA A 215 13.96 13.20 6.60
N ILE A 216 14.87 13.07 7.57
CA ILE A 216 15.05 11.86 8.38
C ILE A 216 13.77 11.52 9.16
N SER A 217 13.11 12.54 9.75
CA SER A 217 11.90 12.38 10.56
C SER A 217 10.71 11.83 9.77
N ILE A 218 10.68 12.04 8.45
CA ILE A 218 9.63 11.52 7.55
C ILE A 218 10.08 10.20 6.92
N MET A 219 11.26 10.16 6.30
CA MET A 219 11.68 9.04 5.45
C MET A 219 12.06 7.81 6.26
N CYS A 220 12.79 7.97 7.37
CA CYS A 220 13.30 6.83 8.11
C CYS A 220 12.20 5.99 8.81
N PRO A 221 11.12 6.56 9.36
CA PRO A 221 9.98 5.76 9.81
C PRO A 221 9.33 4.94 8.69
N LEU A 222 9.21 5.49 7.47
CA LEU A 222 8.66 4.78 6.32
C LEU A 222 9.58 3.63 5.89
N ILE A 223 10.90 3.87 5.83
CA ILE A 223 11.90 2.83 5.55
C ILE A 223 11.85 1.74 6.62
N THR A 224 11.74 2.11 7.89
CA THR A 224 11.64 1.18 9.02
C THR A 224 10.40 0.27 8.87
N PHE A 225 9.27 0.84 8.49
CA PHE A 225 8.07 0.07 8.17
C PHE A 225 8.28 -0.91 7.01
N ILE A 226 8.92 -0.47 5.92
CA ILE A 226 9.23 -1.33 4.77
C ILE A 226 10.17 -2.48 5.16
N ILE A 227 11.21 -2.20 5.97
CA ILE A 227 12.12 -3.24 6.49
C ILE A 227 11.35 -4.27 7.32
N ALA A 228 10.45 -3.82 8.20
CA ALA A 228 9.60 -4.72 8.99
C ALA A 228 8.70 -5.58 8.08
N GLU A 229 8.09 -5.00 7.03
CA GLU A 229 7.32 -5.76 6.03
C GLU A 229 8.16 -6.82 5.31
N ILE A 230 9.41 -6.51 4.96
CA ILE A 230 10.32 -7.46 4.32
C ILE A 230 10.66 -8.62 5.27
N ILE A 231 10.91 -8.33 6.55
CA ILE A 231 11.20 -9.35 7.57
C ILE A 231 9.99 -10.29 7.74
N ILE A 232 8.79 -9.72 7.88
CA ILE A 232 7.54 -10.49 8.01
C ILE A 232 7.30 -11.34 6.76
N GLY A 233 7.45 -10.74 5.57
CA GLY A 233 7.28 -11.42 4.28
C GLY A 233 8.24 -12.58 4.08
N ARG A 234 9.50 -12.45 4.53
CA ARG A 234 10.46 -13.57 4.50
C ARG A 234 10.05 -14.73 5.38
N VAL A 235 9.50 -14.49 6.57
CA VAL A 235 9.03 -15.56 7.47
C VAL A 235 7.80 -16.26 6.90
N ILE A 236 6.82 -15.51 6.38
CA ILE A 236 5.65 -16.08 5.69
C ILE A 236 6.11 -16.92 4.50
N ALA A 237 7.05 -16.40 3.71
CA ALA A 237 7.54 -17.09 2.52
C ALA A 237 8.26 -18.41 2.81
N LYS A 238 8.92 -18.54 3.98
CA LYS A 238 9.58 -19.77 4.45
C LYS A 238 8.59 -20.81 4.97
N LYS A 239 7.47 -20.38 5.56
CA LYS A 239 6.43 -21.24 6.12
C LYS A 239 5.37 -21.68 5.09
N ALA A 240 5.33 -21.04 3.92
CA ALA A 240 4.41 -21.38 2.85
C ALA A 240 4.81 -22.69 2.16
N LYS A 241 3.84 -23.59 1.96
CA LYS A 241 4.04 -24.92 1.38
C LYS A 241 3.28 -25.04 0.07
N ARG A 242 4.00 -25.42 -1.00
CA ARG A 242 3.42 -25.46 -2.35
C ARG A 242 2.51 -26.66 -2.53
N GLU A 243 2.95 -27.79 -2.00
CA GLU A 243 2.32 -29.10 -2.11
C GLU A 243 0.92 -29.10 -1.46
N GLU A 244 0.76 -28.32 -0.38
CA GLU A 244 -0.50 -28.15 0.35
C GLU A 244 -1.32 -26.93 -0.14
N PHE A 245 -0.85 -26.21 -1.17
CA PHE A 245 -1.39 -24.92 -1.62
C PHE A 245 -1.67 -23.97 -0.43
N PHE A 246 -0.68 -23.85 0.46
CA PHE A 246 -0.86 -23.25 1.79
C PHE A 246 0.07 -22.06 2.04
N VAL A 247 -0.50 -20.97 2.56
CA VAL A 247 0.22 -19.81 3.10
C VAL A 247 -0.24 -19.61 4.55
N PRO A 248 0.68 -19.45 5.52
CA PRO A 248 0.29 -19.26 6.91
C PRO A 248 -0.51 -17.97 7.11
N HIS A 249 -1.49 -18.03 8.01
CA HIS A 249 -2.22 -16.86 8.47
C HIS A 249 -1.34 -15.91 9.29
N ARG A 250 -1.85 -14.69 9.50
CA ARG A 250 -1.17 -13.65 10.28
C ARG A 250 -0.91 -14.09 11.71
N ASP A 251 0.35 -14.00 12.12
CA ASP A 251 0.76 -14.09 13.52
C ASP A 251 0.90 -12.67 14.10
N LYS A 252 -0.19 -12.17 14.69
CA LYS A 252 -0.24 -10.80 15.22
C LYS A 252 0.81 -10.54 16.31
N LEU A 253 1.12 -11.56 17.12
CA LEU A 253 2.10 -11.42 18.21
C LEU A 253 3.52 -11.29 17.65
N TYR A 254 3.85 -12.10 16.65
CA TYR A 254 5.12 -11.97 15.95
C TYR A 254 5.23 -10.64 15.20
N GLU A 255 4.20 -10.25 14.43
CA GLU A 255 4.14 -8.97 13.71
C GLU A 255 4.39 -7.78 14.66
N LEU A 256 3.70 -7.75 15.80
CA LEU A 256 3.87 -6.70 16.81
C LEU A 256 5.30 -6.67 17.37
N LYS A 257 5.91 -7.83 17.64
CA LYS A 257 7.30 -7.92 18.11
C LYS A 257 8.27 -7.33 17.09
N VAL A 258 8.11 -7.67 15.80
CA VAL A 258 8.95 -7.16 14.72
C VAL A 258 8.83 -5.64 14.61
N TYR A 259 7.62 -5.09 14.60
CA TYR A 259 7.45 -3.63 14.54
C TYR A 259 8.01 -2.93 15.77
N LYS A 260 7.76 -3.43 16.99
CA LYS A 260 8.31 -2.86 18.21
C LYS A 260 9.83 -2.82 18.19
N LEU A 261 10.47 -3.91 17.77
CA LEU A 261 11.92 -3.98 17.67
C LEU A 261 12.45 -3.01 16.60
N ALA A 262 11.88 -3.02 15.41
CA ALA A 262 12.32 -2.17 14.30
C ALA A 262 12.19 -0.68 14.63
N PHE A 263 11.03 -0.25 15.15
CA PHE A 263 10.80 1.13 15.55
C PHE A 263 11.59 1.52 16.81
N GLY A 264 11.82 0.59 17.75
CA GLY A 264 12.68 0.83 18.91
C GLY A 264 14.14 1.08 18.51
N ILE A 265 14.69 0.25 17.61
CA ILE A 265 16.04 0.45 17.04
C ILE A 265 16.10 1.79 16.31
N TYR A 266 15.10 2.10 15.47
CA TYR A 266 15.02 3.40 14.81
C TYR A 266 15.05 4.56 15.81
N SER A 267 14.24 4.52 16.88
CA SER A 267 14.20 5.59 17.88
C SER A 267 15.55 5.79 18.57
N ILE A 268 16.26 4.72 18.91
CA ILE A 268 17.61 4.81 19.49
C ILE A 268 18.57 5.49 18.50
N ILE A 269 18.60 5.03 17.24
CA ILE A 269 19.46 5.62 16.21
C ILE A 269 19.12 7.09 15.97
N TYR A 270 17.84 7.43 15.91
CA TYR A 270 17.36 8.79 15.71
C TYR A 270 17.80 9.72 16.85
N LEU A 271 17.70 9.28 18.10
CA LEU A 271 18.19 10.02 19.26
C LEU A 271 19.72 10.17 19.27
N ILE A 272 20.47 9.14 18.86
CA ILE A 272 21.92 9.23 18.71
C ILE A 272 22.28 10.27 17.64
N ILE A 273 21.62 10.25 16.49
CA ILE A 273 21.83 11.25 15.42
C ILE A 273 21.53 12.65 15.93
N LEU A 274 20.38 12.84 16.61
CA LEU A 274 20.02 14.11 17.25
C LEU A 274 21.10 14.59 18.23
N ALA A 275 21.61 13.71 19.09
CA ALA A 275 22.64 14.05 20.07
C ALA A 275 23.97 14.41 19.40
N LEU A 276 24.43 13.61 18.44
CA LEU A 276 25.67 13.84 17.69
C LEU A 276 25.62 15.15 16.90
N MET A 277 24.48 15.46 16.31
CA MET A 277 24.29 16.71 15.58
C MET A 277 24.06 17.90 16.53
N GLY A 278 23.52 17.67 17.73
CA GLY A 278 23.41 18.67 18.79
C GLY A 278 24.74 19.04 19.46
N LEU A 279 25.73 18.14 19.45
CA LEU A 279 27.07 18.37 20.02
C LEU A 279 28.01 19.19 19.13
N ARG A 280 27.66 19.44 17.85
CA ARG A 280 28.38 20.33 16.92
C ARG A 280 27.64 21.65 16.76
#